data_AF-A0AAV1PQV1-F1
#
_entry.id   AF-A0AAV1PQV1-F1
#
_cell.length_a   1.000
_cell.length_b   1.000
_cell.length_c   1.000
_cell.angle_alpha   90.00
_cell.angle_beta   90.00
_cell.angle_gamma   90.00
#
_symmetry.space_group_name_H-M   'P 1'
#
loop_
_entity.id
_entity.type
_entity.pdbx_description
1 polymer ?
#
loop_
_entity_poly.entity_id
_entity_poly.type
_entity_poly.pdbx_seq_one_letter_code
_entity_poly.pdbx_strand_id
1 'polypeptide(L)'
;MASTSLGRRLVACLLNVSEARRKDLVETVAKAALYDSAGVRREETTVLNIFNDHDYNRSVITIVSTIDSIREAVLSACEKACGLFDMRTHTGVHPCMGAVDLVPIYPLGEEVGVEDCAEEARAVAQGLTERVRGTSVFLFGWADSPRQRGLAQRRKEMGWFKKTADMQEIRPDVGPLPQKRFGLTGVGASPYVMNCNVTIDTQDIAMGRSIAAAIRESTPGGLPGVQVLALPHEGAVEIACNVESVQGTPPSQMTAGQPWPAFTIGGQPYYHAPASLITARVSELAGRHNVSTKSTALVGFTPHQCRGLAELALSQEIAEYWKEQRKIHM
;
A
#
# COMPACT_ATOMS: atom_id res chain seq x y z
N MET A 1 -19.77 -14.95 -12.35
CA MET A 1 -19.14 -15.05 -13.68
C MET A 1 -17.92 -15.93 -13.51
N ALA A 2 -17.70 -16.91 -14.38
CA ALA A 2 -16.51 -17.76 -14.30
C ALA A 2 -15.27 -16.89 -14.54
N SER A 3 -14.33 -16.88 -13.59
CA SER A 3 -13.03 -16.24 -13.76
C SER A 3 -12.35 -16.79 -15.02
N THR A 4 -11.87 -15.91 -15.89
CA THR A 4 -10.94 -16.32 -16.96
C THR A 4 -9.70 -16.95 -16.32
N SER A 5 -8.97 -17.81 -17.04
CA SER A 5 -7.72 -18.42 -16.55
C SER A 5 -6.73 -17.36 -16.04
N LEU A 6 -6.70 -16.19 -16.69
CA LEU A 6 -5.91 -15.03 -16.32
C LEU A 6 -6.26 -14.51 -14.92
N GLY A 7 -7.55 -14.33 -14.62
CA GLY A 7 -8.03 -13.81 -13.32
C GLY A 7 -7.60 -14.65 -12.11
N ARG A 8 -7.35 -15.95 -12.33
CA ARG A 8 -6.96 -16.89 -11.27
C ARG A 8 -5.50 -16.75 -10.84
N ARG A 9 -4.65 -16.11 -11.65
CA ARG A 9 -3.21 -15.93 -11.41
C ARG A 9 -2.77 -14.48 -11.19
N LEU A 10 -3.72 -13.58 -10.91
CA LEU A 10 -3.45 -12.17 -10.71
C LEU A 10 -2.83 -11.87 -9.34
N VAL A 11 -1.96 -10.87 -9.33
CA VAL A 11 -1.39 -10.24 -8.14
C VAL A 11 -1.41 -8.73 -8.29
N ALA A 12 -1.47 -8.01 -7.17
CA ALA A 12 -1.38 -6.56 -7.14
C ALA A 12 -0.11 -6.10 -6.43
N CYS A 13 0.53 -5.07 -6.96
CA CYS A 13 1.48 -4.25 -6.24
C CYS A 13 0.89 -2.85 -6.02
N LEU A 14 0.81 -2.42 -4.76
CA LEU A 14 0.48 -1.04 -4.42
C LEU A 14 1.79 -0.30 -4.20
N LEU A 15 2.43 0.12 -5.29
CA LEU A 15 3.74 0.77 -5.26
C LEU A 15 3.62 2.16 -4.64
N ASN A 16 4.33 2.41 -3.54
CA ASN A 16 4.34 3.70 -2.86
C ASN A 16 5.59 4.49 -3.26
N VAL A 17 5.41 5.71 -3.76
CA VAL A 17 6.51 6.63 -4.12
C VAL A 17 6.38 7.95 -3.38
N SER A 18 7.52 8.55 -3.03
CA SER A 18 7.62 9.79 -2.26
C SER A 18 7.57 11.04 -3.17
N GLU A 19 6.54 11.12 -4.01
CA GLU A 19 6.21 12.27 -4.86
C GLU A 19 4.73 12.20 -5.21
N ALA A 20 4.00 13.32 -5.10
CA ALA A 20 2.62 13.46 -5.55
C ALA A 20 2.30 14.83 -6.18
N ARG A 21 3.20 15.79 -6.05
CA ARG A 21 3.01 17.18 -6.51
C ARG A 21 3.31 17.29 -8.00
N ARG A 22 4.31 16.54 -8.48
CA ARG A 22 4.66 16.39 -9.91
C ARG A 22 4.00 15.16 -10.50
N LYS A 23 2.69 15.27 -10.76
CA LYS A 23 1.84 14.15 -11.22
C LYS A 23 2.31 13.53 -12.55
N ASP A 24 2.85 14.34 -13.45
CA ASP A 24 3.44 13.90 -14.71
C ASP A 24 4.62 12.93 -14.51
N LEU A 25 5.43 13.15 -13.47
CA LEU A 25 6.53 12.25 -13.12
C LEU A 25 6.00 10.95 -12.50
N VAL A 26 4.96 11.03 -11.67
CA VAL A 26 4.30 9.83 -11.11
C VAL A 26 3.66 8.99 -12.23
N GLU A 27 3.00 9.63 -13.19
CA GLU A 27 2.48 8.94 -14.40
C GLU A 27 3.61 8.30 -15.22
N THR A 28 4.78 8.95 -15.29
CA THR A 28 5.95 8.38 -15.96
C THR A 28 6.43 7.10 -15.27
N VAL A 29 6.36 7.04 -13.93
CA VAL A 29 6.62 5.82 -13.16
C VAL A 29 5.57 4.73 -13.46
N ALA A 30 4.28 5.08 -13.47
CA ALA A 30 3.21 4.13 -13.79
C ALA A 30 3.35 3.56 -15.21
N LYS A 31 3.70 4.39 -16.19
CA LYS A 31 3.97 3.94 -17.57
C LYS A 31 5.16 3.00 -17.65
N ALA A 32 6.20 3.19 -16.85
CA ALA A 32 7.34 2.26 -16.82
C ALA A 32 6.94 0.84 -16.35
N ALA A 33 5.84 0.70 -15.59
CA ALA A 33 5.30 -0.62 -15.27
C ALA A 33 4.66 -1.32 -16.49
N LEU A 34 4.25 -0.56 -17.51
CA LEU A 34 3.40 -1.02 -18.61
C LEU A 34 4.12 -1.11 -19.94
N TYR A 35 5.18 -0.34 -20.11
CA TYR A 35 5.93 -0.27 -21.35
C TYR A 35 7.40 -0.50 -21.06
N ASP A 36 8.05 -1.33 -21.88
CA ASP A 36 9.50 -1.49 -21.81
C ASP A 36 10.24 -0.27 -22.37
N SER A 37 11.57 -0.34 -22.39
CA SER A 37 12.42 0.76 -22.88
C SER A 37 12.25 1.06 -24.38
N ALA A 38 11.71 0.13 -25.17
CA ALA A 38 11.40 0.32 -26.58
C ALA A 38 9.95 0.82 -26.80
N GLY A 39 9.19 1.01 -25.72
CA GLY A 39 7.78 1.41 -25.78
C GLY A 39 6.83 0.26 -26.07
N VAL A 40 7.31 -1.00 -26.03
CA VAL A 40 6.46 -2.18 -26.24
C VAL A 40 5.65 -2.41 -24.97
N ARG A 41 4.33 -2.55 -25.14
CA ARG A 41 3.41 -2.84 -24.05
C ARG A 41 3.70 -4.22 -23.46
N ARG A 42 3.76 -4.29 -22.13
CA ARG A 42 3.78 -5.55 -21.38
C ARG A 42 2.38 -6.15 -21.40
N GLU A 43 2.28 -7.36 -21.92
CA GLU A 43 1.04 -8.12 -21.90
C GLU A 43 0.64 -8.42 -20.45
N GLU A 44 -0.65 -8.68 -20.24
CA GLU A 44 -1.20 -9.11 -18.95
C GLU A 44 -0.93 -8.16 -17.77
N THR A 45 -0.61 -6.89 -18.05
CA THR A 45 -0.28 -5.88 -17.04
C THR A 45 -1.14 -4.64 -17.23
N THR A 46 -1.69 -4.13 -16.14
CA THR A 46 -2.50 -2.91 -16.12
C THR A 46 -2.19 -2.08 -14.87
N VAL A 47 -2.29 -0.76 -14.97
CA VAL A 47 -2.30 0.11 -13.80
C VAL A 47 -3.72 0.60 -13.61
N LEU A 48 -4.33 0.21 -12.49
CA LEU A 48 -5.73 0.46 -12.20
C LEU A 48 -5.97 1.86 -11.64
N ASN A 49 -5.03 2.37 -10.84
CA ASN A 49 -5.18 3.63 -10.14
C ASN A 49 -3.81 4.28 -9.85
N ILE A 50 -3.81 5.61 -9.80
CA ILE A 50 -2.72 6.41 -9.25
C ILE A 50 -3.34 7.37 -8.22
N PHE A 51 -3.28 6.98 -6.95
CA PHE A 51 -3.65 7.88 -5.86
C PHE A 51 -2.50 8.86 -5.60
N ASN A 52 -2.78 10.16 -5.59
CA ASN A 52 -1.81 11.22 -5.32
C ASN A 52 -2.29 12.08 -4.17
N ASP A 53 -1.51 12.15 -3.09
CA ASP A 53 -1.81 12.99 -1.94
C ASP A 53 -0.78 14.12 -1.83
N HIS A 54 -1.25 15.36 -2.02
CA HIS A 54 -0.38 16.54 -2.10
C HIS A 54 0.27 16.90 -0.76
N ASP A 55 -0.46 16.76 0.35
CA ASP A 55 0.00 17.10 1.70
C ASP A 55 0.99 16.05 2.20
N TYR A 56 0.67 14.77 1.97
CA TYR A 56 1.58 13.66 2.23
C TYR A 56 2.79 13.67 1.31
N ASN A 57 2.66 14.31 0.14
CA ASN A 57 3.60 14.25 -0.97
C ASN A 57 3.94 12.79 -1.34
N ARG A 58 2.91 11.95 -1.38
CA ARG A 58 3.06 10.51 -1.54
C ARG A 58 2.01 10.00 -2.50
N SER A 59 2.43 9.12 -3.40
CA SER A 59 1.52 8.48 -4.36
C SER A 59 1.55 6.97 -4.22
N VAL A 60 0.40 6.36 -4.48
CA VAL A 60 0.21 4.91 -4.51
C VAL A 60 -0.26 4.51 -5.90
N ILE A 61 0.56 3.73 -6.59
CA ILE A 61 0.28 3.22 -7.94
C ILE A 61 -0.19 1.77 -7.80
N THR A 62 -1.42 1.47 -8.22
CA THR A 62 -1.97 0.11 -8.18
C THR A 62 -1.65 -0.60 -9.49
N ILE A 63 -0.55 -1.35 -9.50
CA ILE A 63 -0.11 -2.19 -10.61
C ILE A 63 -0.71 -3.59 -10.43
N VAL A 64 -1.37 -4.12 -11.45
CA VAL A 64 -1.89 -5.51 -11.44
C VAL A 64 -1.33 -6.26 -12.63
N SER A 65 -0.85 -7.47 -12.39
CA SER A 65 -0.27 -8.34 -13.41
C SER A 65 -0.48 -9.81 -13.04
N THR A 66 -0.10 -10.73 -13.93
CA THR A 66 0.08 -12.14 -13.56
C THR A 66 1.29 -12.30 -12.64
N ILE A 67 1.29 -13.32 -11.80
CA ILE A 67 2.42 -13.63 -10.90
C ILE A 67 3.75 -13.73 -11.65
N ASP A 68 3.74 -14.27 -12.87
CA ASP A 68 4.93 -14.47 -13.70
C ASP A 68 5.49 -13.16 -14.28
N SER A 69 4.66 -12.11 -14.38
CA SER A 69 4.99 -10.83 -15.03
C SER A 69 5.20 -9.67 -14.05
N ILE A 70 4.67 -9.78 -12.82
CA ILE A 70 4.66 -8.66 -11.85
C ILE A 70 6.06 -8.12 -11.52
N ARG A 71 7.06 -9.01 -11.45
CA ARG A 71 8.44 -8.66 -11.07
C ARG A 71 9.01 -7.59 -11.96
N GLU A 72 8.94 -7.81 -13.25
CA GLU A 72 9.56 -6.95 -14.24
C GLU A 72 8.82 -5.61 -14.35
N ALA A 73 7.49 -5.64 -14.28
CA ALA A 73 6.66 -4.43 -14.24
C ALA A 73 7.01 -3.56 -13.02
N VAL A 74 7.07 -4.15 -11.84
CA VAL A 74 7.41 -3.46 -10.60
C VAL A 74 8.85 -2.95 -10.61
N LEU A 75 9.82 -3.76 -11.03
CA LEU A 75 11.23 -3.34 -11.14
C LEU A 75 11.40 -2.15 -12.08
N SER A 76 10.74 -2.17 -13.23
CA SER A 76 10.80 -1.07 -14.21
C SER A 76 10.24 0.23 -13.63
N ALA A 77 9.13 0.15 -12.89
CA ALA A 77 8.56 1.30 -12.19
C ALA A 77 9.50 1.82 -11.09
N CYS A 78 10.05 0.93 -10.26
CA CYS A 78 10.99 1.29 -9.20
C CYS A 78 12.26 1.96 -9.75
N GLU A 79 12.84 1.40 -10.81
CA GLU A 79 14.01 1.96 -11.49
C GLU A 79 13.71 3.37 -12.02
N LYS A 80 12.54 3.55 -12.66
CA LYS A 80 12.10 4.87 -13.12
C LYS A 80 11.95 5.86 -11.98
N ALA A 81 11.30 5.46 -10.88
CA ALA A 81 11.10 6.30 -9.70
C ALA A 81 12.43 6.73 -9.07
N CYS A 82 13.39 5.81 -8.90
CA CYS A 82 14.72 6.13 -8.39
C CYS A 82 15.52 7.09 -9.31
N GLY A 83 15.26 7.06 -10.61
CA GLY A 83 15.83 8.02 -11.56
C GLY A 83 15.25 9.43 -11.41
N LEU A 84 13.96 9.54 -11.08
CA LEU A 84 13.21 10.81 -11.06
C LEU A 84 13.18 11.50 -9.68
N PHE A 85 13.18 10.73 -8.59
CA PHE A 85 12.91 11.25 -7.25
C PHE A 85 14.18 11.27 -6.39
N ASP A 86 14.36 12.35 -5.64
CA ASP A 86 15.52 12.56 -4.76
C ASP A 86 15.06 12.89 -3.34
N MET A 87 15.30 11.94 -2.43
CA MET A 87 14.90 12.06 -1.03
C MET A 87 15.61 13.19 -0.28
N ARG A 88 16.72 13.73 -0.80
CA ARG A 88 17.40 14.89 -0.19
C ARG A 88 16.57 16.17 -0.26
N THR A 89 15.64 16.24 -1.22
CA THR A 89 14.76 17.39 -1.44
C THR A 89 13.30 17.11 -1.09
N HIS A 90 12.99 15.87 -0.71
CA HIS A 90 11.62 15.47 -0.41
C HIS A 90 11.13 16.13 0.89
N THR A 91 9.90 16.63 0.85
CA THR A 91 9.18 17.15 2.01
C THR A 91 7.71 16.71 1.90
N GLY A 92 7.16 16.18 2.99
CA GLY A 92 5.77 15.72 3.08
C GLY A 92 5.40 15.47 4.54
N VAL A 93 4.11 15.49 4.87
CA VAL A 93 3.67 15.26 6.26
C VAL A 93 3.57 13.78 6.62
N HIS A 94 3.52 12.89 5.63
CA HIS A 94 3.49 11.45 5.84
C HIS A 94 4.91 10.89 6.04
N PRO A 95 5.16 10.05 7.06
CA PRO A 95 6.47 9.42 7.25
C PRO A 95 6.85 8.52 6.07
N CYS A 96 8.03 8.74 5.52
CA CYS A 96 8.62 7.96 4.42
C CYS A 96 10.13 7.79 4.66
N MET A 97 10.73 6.74 4.10
CA MET A 97 12.19 6.57 4.14
C MET A 97 12.81 6.44 2.76
N GLY A 98 12.03 6.26 1.69
CA GLY A 98 12.57 5.98 0.35
C GLY A 98 11.86 6.74 -0.77
N ALA A 99 12.59 6.99 -1.87
CA ALA A 99 12.04 7.53 -3.11
C ALA A 99 10.99 6.56 -3.69
N VAL A 100 11.38 5.28 -3.76
CA VAL A 100 10.46 4.15 -3.71
C VAL A 100 10.35 3.76 -2.25
N ASP A 101 9.19 4.03 -1.67
CA ASP A 101 8.97 3.91 -0.24
C ASP A 101 8.63 2.46 0.12
N LEU A 102 7.62 1.90 -0.54
CA LEU A 102 7.15 0.53 -0.30
C LEU A 102 6.74 -0.17 -1.58
N VAL A 103 7.03 -1.46 -1.63
CA VAL A 103 6.70 -2.37 -2.71
C VAL A 103 6.04 -3.64 -2.13
N PRO A 104 4.80 -3.54 -1.62
CA PRO A 104 4.04 -4.70 -1.23
C PRO A 104 3.49 -5.42 -2.46
N ILE A 105 3.51 -6.76 -2.44
CA ILE A 105 2.88 -7.61 -3.45
C ILE A 105 1.81 -8.47 -2.75
N TYR A 106 0.60 -8.46 -3.29
CA TYR A 106 -0.57 -9.13 -2.73
C TYR A 106 -1.18 -10.12 -3.72
N PRO A 107 -1.58 -11.32 -3.28
CA PRO A 107 -2.34 -12.24 -4.12
C PRO A 107 -3.76 -11.70 -4.34
N LEU A 108 -4.26 -11.84 -5.58
CA LEU A 108 -5.65 -11.57 -5.95
C LEU A 108 -6.36 -12.82 -6.47
N GLY A 109 -5.65 -13.62 -7.25
CA GLY A 109 -6.14 -14.82 -7.88
C GLY A 109 -6.15 -16.03 -6.94
N GLU A 110 -7.08 -16.95 -7.19
CA GLU A 110 -7.26 -18.15 -6.37
C GLU A 110 -6.10 -19.17 -6.46
N GLU A 111 -5.30 -19.10 -7.54
CA GLU A 111 -4.16 -19.99 -7.77
C GLU A 111 -2.82 -19.39 -7.30
N VAL A 112 -2.84 -18.26 -6.60
CA VAL A 112 -1.63 -17.60 -6.08
C VAL A 112 -1.68 -17.52 -4.57
N GLY A 113 -0.67 -18.09 -3.92
CA GLY A 113 -0.43 -17.98 -2.48
C GLY A 113 0.30 -16.70 -2.10
N VAL A 114 0.40 -16.46 -0.78
CA VAL A 114 1.22 -15.33 -0.29
C VAL A 114 2.71 -15.64 -0.46
N GLU A 115 3.08 -16.91 -0.40
CA GLU A 115 4.42 -17.42 -0.60
C GLU A 115 4.94 -17.15 -2.02
N ASP A 116 4.11 -17.36 -3.04
CA ASP A 116 4.44 -17.01 -4.43
C ASP A 116 4.76 -15.51 -4.56
N CYS A 117 3.91 -14.67 -3.95
CA CYS A 117 4.13 -13.22 -3.89
C CYS A 117 5.42 -12.87 -3.12
N ALA A 118 5.78 -13.65 -2.10
CA ALA A 118 6.99 -13.44 -1.31
C ALA A 118 8.27 -13.79 -2.07
N GLU A 119 8.22 -14.81 -2.93
CA GLU A 119 9.31 -15.13 -3.85
C GLU A 119 9.55 -13.99 -4.82
N GLU A 120 8.47 -13.48 -5.43
CA GLU A 120 8.57 -12.32 -6.33
C GLU A 120 9.02 -11.05 -5.60
N ALA A 121 8.56 -10.82 -4.36
CA ALA A 121 9.01 -9.69 -3.55
C ALA A 121 10.53 -9.76 -3.25
N ARG A 122 11.07 -10.94 -2.93
CA ARG A 122 12.52 -11.12 -2.73
C ARG A 122 13.29 -10.91 -4.04
N ALA A 123 12.77 -11.39 -5.16
CA ALA A 123 13.37 -11.17 -6.47
C ALA A 123 13.38 -9.68 -6.87
N VAL A 124 12.29 -8.95 -6.60
CA VAL A 124 12.22 -7.49 -6.77
C VAL A 124 13.24 -6.78 -5.88
N ALA A 125 13.39 -7.19 -4.62
CA ALA A 125 14.37 -6.60 -3.71
C ALA A 125 15.81 -6.74 -4.24
N GLN A 126 16.19 -7.94 -4.72
CA GLN A 126 17.49 -8.19 -5.32
C GLN A 126 17.66 -7.38 -6.61
N GLY A 127 16.72 -7.51 -7.55
CA GLY A 127 16.78 -6.85 -8.85
C GLY A 127 16.83 -5.32 -8.75
N LEU A 128 16.18 -4.71 -7.76
CA LEU A 128 16.23 -3.26 -7.55
C LEU A 128 17.66 -2.81 -7.21
N THR A 129 18.32 -3.53 -6.30
CA THR A 129 19.70 -3.19 -5.89
C THR A 129 20.74 -3.46 -6.98
N GLU A 130 20.45 -4.39 -7.90
CA GLU A 130 21.27 -4.67 -9.07
C GLU A 130 21.10 -3.61 -10.16
N ARG A 131 19.86 -3.23 -10.50
CA ARG A 131 19.56 -2.22 -11.53
C ARG A 131 19.90 -0.81 -11.10
N VAL A 132 19.66 -0.49 -9.83
CA VAL A 132 19.88 0.85 -9.28
C VAL A 132 20.90 0.80 -8.15
N ARG A 133 22.18 0.92 -8.53
CA ARG A 133 23.29 0.91 -7.58
C ARG A 133 23.11 2.00 -6.52
N GLY A 134 23.22 1.60 -5.25
CA GLY A 134 23.09 2.49 -4.10
C GLY A 134 21.71 2.50 -3.45
N THR A 135 20.73 1.78 -4.01
CA THR A 135 19.46 1.49 -3.33
C THR A 135 19.64 0.41 -2.28
N SER A 136 18.77 0.45 -1.26
CA SER A 136 18.81 -0.45 -0.10
C SER A 136 17.41 -0.86 0.27
N VAL A 137 17.23 -2.11 0.68
CA VAL A 137 15.92 -2.70 0.93
C VAL A 137 15.86 -3.35 2.32
N PHE A 138 14.74 -3.20 3.01
CA PHE A 138 14.34 -4.14 4.05
C PHE A 138 13.12 -4.95 3.60
N LEU A 139 13.09 -6.20 4.02
CA LEU A 139 12.02 -7.14 3.80
C LEU A 139 11.01 -7.10 4.95
N PHE A 140 9.75 -7.32 4.61
CA PHE A 140 8.66 -7.47 5.59
C PHE A 140 7.64 -8.52 5.14
N GLY A 141 6.79 -8.93 6.09
CA GLY A 141 5.77 -9.94 5.88
C GLY A 141 6.38 -11.28 5.47
N TRP A 142 5.74 -11.97 4.54
CA TRP A 142 6.19 -13.27 4.05
C TRP A 142 7.52 -13.25 3.30
N ALA A 143 7.97 -12.06 2.87
CA ALA A 143 9.29 -11.88 2.28
C ALA A 143 10.42 -11.91 3.33
N ASP A 144 10.14 -11.47 4.58
CA ASP A 144 11.07 -11.50 5.72
C ASP A 144 11.17 -12.91 6.31
N SER A 145 11.74 -13.85 5.56
CA SER A 145 11.86 -15.24 5.99
C SER A 145 13.14 -15.47 6.83
N PRO A 146 13.08 -16.27 7.91
CA PRO A 146 11.94 -17.06 8.39
C PRO A 146 11.05 -16.35 9.43
N ARG A 147 11.36 -15.11 9.83
CA ARG A 147 10.71 -14.45 10.98
C ARG A 147 9.31 -13.90 10.69
N GLN A 148 9.00 -13.67 9.42
CA GLN A 148 7.76 -13.13 8.88
C GLN A 148 7.24 -11.87 9.61
N ARG A 149 8.13 -10.96 10.00
CA ARG A 149 7.72 -9.76 10.76
C ARG A 149 6.94 -8.82 9.86
N GLY A 150 5.77 -8.39 10.31
CA GLY A 150 4.90 -7.47 9.58
C GLY A 150 5.50 -6.08 9.34
N LEU A 151 4.88 -5.31 8.45
CA LEU A 151 5.40 -4.01 8.01
C LEU A 151 5.55 -3.01 9.17
N ALA A 152 4.57 -2.92 10.07
CA ALA A 152 4.62 -2.02 11.22
C ALA A 152 5.82 -2.31 12.13
N GLN A 153 6.10 -3.59 12.40
CA GLN A 153 7.26 -4.00 13.20
C GLN A 153 8.56 -3.63 12.49
N ARG A 154 8.71 -4.00 11.21
CA ARG A 154 9.93 -3.71 10.44
C ARG A 154 10.20 -2.22 10.30
N ARG A 155 9.18 -1.40 10.06
CA ARG A 155 9.29 0.06 10.07
C ARG A 155 9.81 0.59 11.40
N LYS A 156 9.32 0.07 12.52
CA LYS A 156 9.81 0.46 13.86
C LYS A 156 11.29 0.09 14.04
N GLU A 157 11.69 -1.12 13.64
CA GLU A 157 13.08 -1.58 13.70
C GLU A 157 14.03 -0.73 12.84
N MET A 158 13.56 -0.25 11.67
CA MET A 158 14.34 0.62 10.78
C MET A 158 14.33 2.11 11.17
N GLY A 159 13.60 2.48 12.23
CA GLY A 159 13.48 3.89 12.63
C GLY A 159 12.63 4.75 11.69
N TRP A 160 11.70 4.15 10.95
CA TRP A 160 10.86 4.79 9.92
C TRP A 160 10.06 6.01 10.39
N PHE A 161 9.66 6.02 11.67
CA PHE A 161 8.87 7.10 12.25
C PHE A 161 9.72 8.18 12.91
N LYS A 162 11.05 8.07 12.89
CA LYS A 162 11.96 9.11 13.39
C LYS A 162 12.01 10.26 12.39
N LYS A 163 11.92 11.51 12.88
CA LYS A 163 12.05 12.72 12.03
C LYS A 163 13.39 12.78 11.27
N THR A 164 14.43 12.21 11.85
CA THR A 164 15.76 12.13 11.24
C THR A 164 16.34 10.76 11.59
N ALA A 165 16.10 9.78 10.72
CA ALA A 165 16.73 8.48 10.85
C ALA A 165 18.21 8.59 10.52
N ASP A 166 19.08 8.05 11.37
CA ASP A 166 20.49 7.91 11.03
C ASP A 166 20.66 6.71 10.09
N MET A 167 20.89 7.02 8.81
CA MET A 167 21.07 6.01 7.76
C MET A 167 22.28 5.10 8.02
N GLN A 168 23.24 5.50 8.86
CA GLN A 168 24.40 4.68 9.20
C GLN A 168 24.08 3.58 10.21
N GLU A 169 23.05 3.76 11.04
CA GLU A 169 22.58 2.76 12.00
C GLU A 169 21.69 1.70 11.34
N ILE A 170 21.14 2.00 10.16
CA ILE A 170 20.25 1.09 9.44
C ILE A 170 21.03 -0.08 8.87
N ARG A 171 20.51 -1.28 9.11
CA ARG A 171 20.98 -2.52 8.50
C ARG A 171 19.93 -2.99 7.49
N PRO A 172 20.10 -2.71 6.18
CA PRO A 172 19.20 -3.24 5.17
C PRO A 172 19.39 -4.75 5.04
N ASP A 173 18.36 -5.45 4.60
CA ASP A 173 18.40 -6.88 4.34
C ASP A 173 19.03 -7.17 2.96
N VAL A 174 18.88 -6.24 2.00
CA VAL A 174 19.45 -6.34 0.65
C VAL A 174 20.06 -5.01 0.23
N GLY A 175 21.23 -5.05 -0.41
CA GLY A 175 21.95 -3.88 -0.91
C GLY A 175 22.92 -3.23 0.10
N PRO A 176 23.63 -2.16 -0.29
CA PRO A 176 24.54 -1.41 0.57
C PRO A 176 23.81 -0.61 1.66
N LEU A 177 24.55 0.11 2.51
CA LEU A 177 23.95 1.08 3.44
C LEU A 177 23.11 2.14 2.69
N PRO A 178 21.94 2.55 3.23
CA PRO A 178 21.05 3.51 2.58
C PRO A 178 21.74 4.84 2.25
N GLN A 179 21.62 5.27 1.00
CA GLN A 179 22.08 6.58 0.56
C GLN A 179 20.95 7.60 0.65
N LYS A 180 21.23 8.82 1.14
CA LYS A 180 20.21 9.88 1.30
C LYS A 180 19.41 10.21 0.04
N ARG A 181 19.95 9.97 -1.16
CA ARG A 181 19.24 10.20 -2.43
C ARG A 181 18.06 9.24 -2.62
N PHE A 182 18.28 7.96 -2.37
CA PHE A 182 17.27 6.92 -2.58
C PHE A 182 16.49 6.61 -1.31
N GLY A 183 17.17 6.69 -0.16
CA GLY A 183 16.63 6.28 1.12
C GLY A 183 16.63 4.76 1.29
N LEU A 184 15.62 4.25 2.01
CA LEU A 184 15.42 2.84 2.29
C LEU A 184 14.04 2.39 1.80
N THR A 185 14.00 1.37 0.95
CA THR A 185 12.76 0.80 0.41
C THR A 185 12.30 -0.40 1.25
N GLY A 186 11.01 -0.46 1.58
CA GLY A 186 10.41 -1.67 2.13
C GLY A 186 9.82 -2.55 1.04
N VAL A 187 10.24 -3.81 0.92
CA VAL A 187 9.68 -4.76 -0.07
C VAL A 187 9.10 -5.96 0.65
N GLY A 188 7.90 -6.40 0.28
CA GLY A 188 7.27 -7.47 1.04
C GLY A 188 6.04 -8.08 0.39
N ALA A 189 5.54 -9.12 1.03
CA ALA A 189 4.32 -9.80 0.64
C ALA A 189 3.47 -10.12 1.87
N SER A 190 2.17 -10.01 1.71
CA SER A 190 1.19 -10.33 2.75
C SER A 190 -0.17 -10.64 2.10
N PRO A 191 -1.17 -11.09 2.86
CA PRO A 191 -2.56 -10.92 2.46
C PRO A 191 -2.84 -9.46 2.08
N TYR A 192 -3.82 -9.24 1.20
CA TYR A 192 -4.16 -7.91 0.70
C TYR A 192 -4.43 -6.92 1.85
N VAL A 193 -3.89 -5.71 1.75
CA VAL A 193 -4.08 -4.64 2.74
C VAL A 193 -4.82 -3.49 2.06
N MET A 194 -5.96 -3.09 2.60
CA MET A 194 -6.67 -1.90 2.14
C MET A 194 -6.21 -0.66 2.91
N ASN A 195 -6.47 0.51 2.37
CA ASN A 195 -6.28 1.78 3.07
C ASN A 195 -7.62 2.50 3.22
N CYS A 196 -7.95 2.90 4.44
CA CYS A 196 -9.19 3.60 4.78
C CYS A 196 -8.85 4.85 5.60
N ASN A 197 -9.13 6.02 5.06
CA ASN A 197 -8.84 7.29 5.69
C ASN A 197 -10.15 7.94 6.14
N VAL A 198 -10.22 8.38 7.40
CA VAL A 198 -11.39 9.08 7.95
C VAL A 198 -10.96 10.46 8.41
N THR A 199 -11.48 11.52 7.79
CA THR A 199 -11.20 12.90 8.19
C THR A 199 -12.17 13.34 9.27
N ILE A 200 -11.65 13.92 10.36
CA ILE A 200 -12.42 14.51 11.46
C ILE A 200 -12.30 16.04 11.43
N ASP A 201 -13.38 16.75 11.78
CA ASP A 201 -13.46 18.21 11.70
C ASP A 201 -12.76 18.91 12.87
N THR A 202 -11.45 18.71 12.98
CA THR A 202 -10.60 19.37 13.98
C THR A 202 -9.19 19.52 13.46
N GLN A 203 -8.46 20.50 13.98
CA GLN A 203 -7.00 20.64 13.79
C GLN A 203 -6.21 20.10 14.99
N ASP A 204 -6.89 19.60 16.02
CA ASP A 204 -6.26 19.04 17.21
C ASP A 204 -5.66 17.66 16.91
N ILE A 205 -4.38 17.65 16.55
CA ILE A 205 -3.63 16.41 16.28
C ILE A 205 -3.49 15.53 17.53
N ALA A 206 -3.54 16.08 18.73
CA ALA A 206 -3.45 15.28 19.96
C ALA A 206 -4.75 14.47 20.15
N MET A 207 -5.90 15.08 19.89
CA MET A 207 -7.18 14.37 19.82
C MET A 207 -7.16 13.28 18.74
N GLY A 208 -6.69 13.61 17.54
CA GLY A 208 -6.53 12.62 16.47
C GLY A 208 -5.67 11.42 16.88
N ARG A 209 -4.54 11.67 17.54
CA ARG A 209 -3.66 10.61 18.07
C ARG A 209 -4.34 9.75 19.13
N SER A 210 -5.18 10.35 19.98
CA SER A 210 -5.98 9.61 20.96
C SER A 210 -6.98 8.67 20.28
N ILE A 211 -7.70 9.18 19.26
CA ILE A 211 -8.62 8.37 18.45
C ILE A 211 -7.86 7.23 17.75
N ALA A 212 -6.74 7.54 17.07
CA ALA A 212 -5.91 6.56 16.39
C ALA A 212 -5.38 5.47 17.34
N ALA A 213 -5.00 5.83 18.57
CA ALA A 213 -4.58 4.88 19.58
C ALA A 213 -5.72 3.97 20.02
N ALA A 214 -6.94 4.48 20.16
CA ALA A 214 -8.10 3.72 20.58
C ALA A 214 -8.58 2.70 19.54
N ILE A 215 -8.42 2.99 18.23
CA ILE A 215 -8.86 2.07 17.16
C ILE A 215 -7.78 1.07 16.72
N ARG A 216 -6.50 1.31 17.05
CA ARG A 216 -5.38 0.43 16.69
C ARG A 216 -5.57 -0.97 17.29
N GLU A 217 -5.27 -2.01 16.52
CA GLU A 217 -5.42 -3.42 16.93
C GLU A 217 -4.71 -3.77 18.25
N SER A 218 -3.57 -3.14 18.53
CA SER A 218 -2.76 -3.44 19.73
C SER A 218 -3.38 -2.92 21.03
N THR A 219 -4.48 -2.17 20.94
CA THR A 219 -5.19 -1.60 22.09
C THR A 219 -6.38 -2.49 22.45
N PRO A 220 -6.62 -2.77 23.75
CA PRO A 220 -7.84 -3.47 24.17
C PRO A 220 -9.11 -2.77 23.64
N GLY A 221 -9.93 -3.49 22.87
CA GLY A 221 -11.12 -2.93 22.21
C GLY A 221 -10.86 -2.22 20.88
N GLY A 222 -9.61 -2.25 20.40
CA GLY A 222 -9.24 -1.83 19.04
C GLY A 222 -9.75 -2.79 17.96
N LEU A 223 -9.65 -2.37 16.71
CA LEU A 223 -10.12 -3.14 15.56
C LEU A 223 -9.03 -4.12 15.10
N PRO A 224 -9.31 -5.44 15.01
CA PRO A 224 -8.34 -6.41 14.51
C PRO A 224 -7.83 -6.06 13.10
N GLY A 225 -6.52 -6.18 12.89
CA GLY A 225 -5.88 -5.89 11.59
C GLY A 225 -5.80 -4.40 11.24
N VAL A 226 -6.24 -3.49 12.11
CA VAL A 226 -6.23 -2.04 11.84
C VAL A 226 -4.99 -1.38 12.45
N GLN A 227 -4.11 -0.90 11.58
CA GLN A 227 -2.96 -0.06 11.91
C GLN A 227 -3.26 1.38 11.52
N VAL A 228 -2.92 2.33 12.40
CA VAL A 228 -3.44 3.70 12.25
C VAL A 228 -2.39 4.75 12.52
N LEU A 229 -2.47 5.85 11.77
CA LEU A 229 -1.79 7.12 12.06
C LEU A 229 -2.83 8.25 12.10
N ALA A 230 -2.53 9.28 12.90
CA ALA A 230 -3.24 10.56 12.85
C ALA A 230 -2.30 11.59 12.23
N LEU A 231 -2.74 12.23 11.15
CA LEU A 231 -1.94 13.13 10.35
C LEU A 231 -2.71 14.44 10.12
N PRO A 232 -2.04 15.62 10.13
CA PRO A 232 -2.64 16.84 9.61
C PRO A 232 -2.86 16.68 8.10
N HIS A 233 -4.05 17.01 7.62
CA HIS A 233 -4.41 16.90 6.20
C HIS A 233 -5.52 17.90 5.87
N GLU A 234 -5.34 18.73 4.83
CA GLU A 234 -6.34 19.70 4.34
C GLU A 234 -6.99 20.59 5.42
N GLY A 235 -6.18 21.08 6.36
CA GLY A 235 -6.65 21.94 7.46
C GLY A 235 -7.52 21.22 8.50
N ALA A 236 -7.47 19.89 8.52
CA ALA A 236 -8.14 19.01 9.45
C ALA A 236 -7.16 17.91 9.94
N VAL A 237 -7.69 16.91 10.64
CA VAL A 237 -6.96 15.73 11.05
C VAL A 237 -7.55 14.52 10.34
N GLU A 238 -6.68 13.76 9.69
CA GLU A 238 -7.02 12.50 9.05
C GLU A 238 -6.57 11.33 9.92
N ILE A 239 -7.47 10.39 10.12
CA ILE A 239 -7.21 9.08 10.74
C ILE A 239 -6.95 8.09 9.59
N ALA A 240 -5.69 7.97 9.20
CA ALA A 240 -5.23 7.12 8.10
C ALA A 240 -5.03 5.69 8.60
N CYS A 241 -5.80 4.74 8.05
CA CYS A 241 -5.78 3.34 8.47
C CYS A 241 -5.28 2.43 7.36
N ASN A 242 -4.28 1.61 7.66
CA ASN A 242 -4.02 0.38 6.92
C ASN A 242 -4.86 -0.73 7.55
N VAL A 243 -5.61 -1.48 6.74
CA VAL A 243 -6.48 -2.57 7.20
C VAL A 243 -5.96 -3.86 6.60
N GLU A 244 -5.22 -4.60 7.43
CA GLU A 244 -4.70 -5.91 7.10
C GLU A 244 -5.82 -6.95 7.09
N SER A 245 -5.67 -7.92 6.20
CA SER A 245 -6.57 -9.06 6.15
C SER A 245 -6.13 -10.13 7.15
N VAL A 246 -7.03 -10.52 8.03
CA VAL A 246 -6.79 -11.46 9.13
C VAL A 246 -7.42 -12.82 8.84
N GLN A 247 -6.79 -13.89 9.32
CA GLN A 247 -7.36 -15.23 9.28
C GLN A 247 -8.32 -15.46 10.47
N GLY A 248 -9.23 -16.43 10.30
CA GLY A 248 -10.17 -16.85 11.35
C GLY A 248 -11.44 -16.01 11.40
N THR A 249 -12.32 -16.33 12.36
CA THR A 249 -13.63 -15.66 12.46
C THR A 249 -13.49 -14.27 13.06
N PRO A 250 -13.94 -13.20 12.37
CA PRO A 250 -13.97 -11.86 12.93
C PRO A 250 -14.76 -11.82 14.25
N PRO A 251 -14.36 -11.00 15.24
CA PRO A 251 -15.10 -10.89 16.50
C PRO A 251 -16.54 -10.46 16.23
N SER A 252 -17.50 -11.30 16.64
CA SER A 252 -18.94 -11.07 16.44
C SER A 252 -19.46 -9.77 17.07
N GLN A 253 -18.74 -9.25 18.08
CA GLN A 253 -19.12 -8.08 18.89
C GLN A 253 -18.76 -6.71 18.28
N MET A 254 -18.09 -6.66 17.13
CA MET A 254 -17.62 -5.41 16.51
C MET A 254 -18.29 -5.14 15.15
N THR A 255 -19.54 -5.57 14.95
CA THR A 255 -20.23 -5.35 13.68
C THR A 255 -21.14 -4.13 13.75
N ALA A 256 -21.03 -3.23 12.79
CA ALA A 256 -22.07 -2.24 12.47
C ALA A 256 -23.29 -2.93 11.79
N GLY A 257 -23.66 -4.14 12.25
CA GLY A 257 -24.72 -4.97 11.67
C GLY A 257 -24.38 -5.69 10.36
N GLN A 258 -23.17 -5.57 9.81
CA GLN A 258 -22.74 -6.25 8.57
C GLN A 258 -21.58 -7.22 8.82
N PRO A 259 -21.54 -8.39 8.13
CA PRO A 259 -20.40 -9.28 8.18
C PRO A 259 -19.16 -8.61 7.59
N TRP A 260 -17.99 -8.94 8.12
CA TRP A 260 -16.73 -8.47 7.52
C TRP A 260 -16.59 -9.04 6.11
N PRO A 261 -16.21 -8.23 5.11
CA PRO A 261 -15.93 -8.75 3.78
C PRO A 261 -14.80 -9.79 3.85
N ALA A 262 -14.92 -10.80 3.00
CA ALA A 262 -14.01 -11.94 2.97
C ALA A 262 -13.53 -12.24 1.56
N PHE A 263 -12.31 -12.75 1.42
CA PHE A 263 -11.75 -13.29 0.18
C PHE A 263 -10.84 -14.48 0.51
N THR A 264 -10.44 -15.23 -0.51
CA THR A 264 -9.70 -16.47 -0.32
C THR A 264 -8.31 -16.37 -0.91
N ILE A 265 -7.30 -16.85 -0.18
CA ILE A 265 -5.93 -17.04 -0.67
C ILE A 265 -5.56 -18.50 -0.40
N GLY A 266 -5.17 -19.26 -1.42
CA GLY A 266 -4.79 -20.67 -1.24
C GLY A 266 -5.88 -21.54 -0.58
N GLY A 267 -7.15 -21.26 -0.87
CA GLY A 267 -8.29 -21.95 -0.25
C GLY A 267 -8.62 -21.52 1.19
N GLN A 268 -7.82 -20.64 1.81
CA GLN A 268 -8.06 -20.12 3.16
C GLN A 268 -8.80 -18.79 3.14
N PRO A 269 -9.85 -18.61 3.97
CA PRO A 269 -10.58 -17.36 4.03
C PRO A 269 -9.80 -16.31 4.85
N TYR A 270 -9.79 -15.09 4.34
CA TYR A 270 -9.27 -13.90 4.97
C TYR A 270 -10.36 -12.84 5.06
N TYR A 271 -10.36 -12.10 6.16
CA TYR A 271 -11.37 -11.10 6.47
C TYR A 271 -10.71 -9.77 6.77
N HIS A 272 -11.42 -8.67 6.54
CA HIS A 272 -10.92 -7.35 6.88
C HIS A 272 -12.03 -6.48 7.46
N ALA A 273 -11.68 -5.53 8.32
CA ALA A 273 -12.65 -4.58 8.83
C ALA A 273 -13.25 -3.78 7.66
N PRO A 274 -14.59 -3.64 7.55
CA PRO A 274 -15.18 -2.81 6.51
C PRO A 274 -14.92 -1.33 6.81
N ALA A 275 -14.77 -0.51 5.77
CA ALA A 275 -14.58 0.93 5.91
C ALA A 275 -15.70 1.57 6.76
N SER A 276 -16.95 1.11 6.60
CA SER A 276 -18.09 1.57 7.40
C SER A 276 -17.93 1.36 8.90
N LEU A 277 -17.30 0.26 9.33
CA LEU A 277 -17.00 0.00 10.74
C LEU A 277 -15.93 0.97 11.26
N ILE A 278 -14.87 1.19 10.48
CA ILE A 278 -13.80 2.13 10.83
C ILE A 278 -14.38 3.54 10.96
N THR A 279 -15.16 4.00 9.99
CA THR A 279 -15.87 5.29 10.02
C THR A 279 -16.79 5.41 11.22
N ALA A 280 -17.58 4.38 11.54
CA ALA A 280 -18.48 4.39 12.68
C ALA A 280 -17.71 4.54 14.00
N ARG A 281 -16.61 3.79 14.16
CA ARG A 281 -15.76 3.86 15.36
C ARG A 281 -15.05 5.20 15.51
N VAL A 282 -14.51 5.74 14.42
CA VAL A 282 -13.92 7.09 14.42
C VAL A 282 -14.97 8.15 14.75
N SER A 283 -16.17 8.06 14.16
CA SER A 283 -17.28 8.99 14.41
C SER A 283 -17.75 8.95 15.86
N GLU A 284 -17.89 7.77 16.45
CA GLU A 284 -18.25 7.60 17.85
C GLU A 284 -17.21 8.25 18.78
N LEU A 285 -15.92 7.98 18.55
CA LEU A 285 -14.84 8.51 19.37
C LEU A 285 -14.70 10.04 19.23
N ALA A 286 -14.80 10.57 18.01
CA ALA A 286 -14.78 12.01 17.75
C ALA A 286 -16.01 12.70 18.37
N GLY A 287 -17.18 12.07 18.31
CA GLY A 287 -18.43 12.57 18.88
C GLY A 287 -18.37 12.77 20.41
N ARG A 288 -17.58 11.97 21.13
CA ARG A 288 -17.33 12.17 22.57
C ARG A 288 -16.63 13.50 22.89
N HIS A 289 -16.00 14.11 21.88
CA HIS A 289 -15.34 15.41 21.96
C HIS A 289 -16.13 16.51 21.22
N ASN A 290 -17.38 16.27 20.83
CA ASN A 290 -18.20 17.16 20.00
C ASN A 290 -17.57 17.50 18.63
N VAL A 291 -16.78 16.58 18.07
CA VAL A 291 -16.19 16.70 16.74
C VAL A 291 -16.90 15.75 15.78
N SER A 292 -17.31 16.24 14.61
CA SER A 292 -17.92 15.43 13.55
C SER A 292 -16.88 14.85 12.59
N THR A 293 -17.22 13.77 11.91
CA THR A 293 -16.48 13.29 10.73
C THR A 293 -16.86 14.09 9.50
N LYS A 294 -15.86 14.44 8.67
CA LYS A 294 -16.03 15.16 7.39
C LYS A 294 -16.22 14.22 6.22
N SER A 295 -15.37 13.20 6.14
CA SER A 295 -15.31 12.31 4.99
C SER A 295 -14.71 10.96 5.37
N THR A 296 -14.93 9.98 4.51
CA THR A 296 -14.21 8.70 4.51
C THR A 296 -13.79 8.41 3.08
N ALA A 297 -12.52 8.08 2.89
CA ALA A 297 -11.93 7.71 1.62
C ALA A 297 -11.33 6.30 1.72
N LEU A 298 -11.64 5.45 0.73
CA LEU A 298 -10.88 4.23 0.51
C LEU A 298 -9.77 4.57 -0.48
N VAL A 299 -8.51 4.51 -0.03
CA VAL A 299 -7.38 4.76 -0.91
C VAL A 299 -7.09 3.48 -1.70
N GLY A 300 -7.49 3.46 -2.97
CA GLY A 300 -7.40 2.31 -3.86
C GLY A 300 -8.67 1.46 -3.86
N PHE A 301 -8.55 0.15 -3.67
CA PHE A 301 -9.63 -0.81 -3.89
C PHE A 301 -9.71 -1.85 -2.77
N THR A 302 -10.91 -2.42 -2.58
CA THR A 302 -11.02 -3.72 -1.88
C THR A 302 -10.43 -4.84 -2.74
N PRO A 303 -10.09 -6.01 -2.18
CA PRO A 303 -9.54 -7.14 -2.95
C PRO A 303 -10.44 -7.54 -4.14
N HIS A 304 -11.77 -7.64 -3.90
CA HIS A 304 -12.75 -7.98 -4.93
C HIS A 304 -12.85 -6.94 -6.04
N GLN A 305 -12.87 -5.64 -5.67
CA GLN A 305 -12.87 -4.57 -6.66
C GLN A 305 -11.58 -4.55 -7.47
N CYS A 306 -10.42 -4.73 -6.81
CA CYS A 306 -9.12 -4.76 -7.47
C CYS A 306 -9.07 -5.89 -8.51
N ARG A 307 -9.47 -7.11 -8.14
CA ARG A 307 -9.52 -8.25 -9.06
C ARG A 307 -10.51 -8.02 -10.20
N GLY A 308 -11.75 -7.62 -9.90
CA GLY A 308 -12.77 -7.43 -10.93
C GLY A 308 -12.43 -6.33 -11.94
N LEU A 309 -11.84 -5.22 -11.49
CA LEU A 309 -11.36 -4.15 -12.38
C LEU A 309 -10.17 -4.60 -13.21
N ALA A 310 -9.24 -5.37 -12.64
CA ALA A 310 -8.13 -5.95 -13.39
C ALA A 310 -8.61 -6.93 -14.47
N GLU A 311 -9.52 -7.84 -14.14
CA GLU A 311 -10.10 -8.78 -15.11
C GLU A 311 -10.79 -8.01 -16.26
N LEU A 312 -11.55 -6.96 -15.93
CA LEU A 312 -12.19 -6.10 -16.91
C LEU A 312 -11.15 -5.40 -17.80
N ALA A 313 -10.19 -4.69 -17.20
CA ALA A 313 -9.17 -3.93 -17.91
C ALA A 313 -8.34 -4.82 -18.83
N LEU A 314 -7.90 -5.98 -18.35
CA LEU A 314 -7.10 -6.93 -19.13
C LEU A 314 -7.92 -7.57 -20.25
N SER A 315 -9.20 -7.90 -20.02
CA SER A 315 -10.08 -8.44 -21.08
C SER A 315 -10.35 -7.44 -22.21
N GLN A 316 -10.23 -6.15 -21.93
CA GLN A 316 -10.40 -5.05 -22.89
C GLN A 316 -9.05 -4.49 -23.38
N GLU A 317 -7.94 -5.12 -22.99
CA GLU A 317 -6.59 -4.69 -23.34
C GLU A 317 -6.23 -3.25 -22.90
N ILE A 318 -6.81 -2.79 -21.79
CA ILE A 318 -6.58 -1.45 -21.24
C ILE A 318 -5.41 -1.49 -20.26
N ALA A 319 -4.22 -1.12 -20.74
CA ALA A 319 -3.03 -0.98 -19.91
C ALA A 319 -3.12 0.24 -18.95
N GLU A 320 -3.58 1.38 -19.47
CA GLU A 320 -3.66 2.65 -18.74
C GLU A 320 -5.02 2.90 -18.09
N TYR A 321 -5.52 1.93 -17.33
CA TYR A 321 -6.90 1.97 -16.81
C TYR A 321 -7.17 3.17 -15.89
N TRP A 322 -6.16 3.69 -15.19
CA TRP A 322 -6.29 4.91 -14.37
C TRP A 322 -6.77 6.15 -15.15
N LYS A 323 -6.62 6.18 -16.49
CA LYS A 323 -7.09 7.28 -17.33
C LYS A 323 -8.57 7.18 -17.72
N GLU A 324 -9.13 5.98 -17.69
CA GLU A 324 -10.53 5.72 -18.02
C GLU A 324 -11.45 5.99 -16.82
N GLN A 325 -10.89 6.07 -15.60
CA GLN A 325 -11.66 6.28 -14.40
C GLN A 325 -12.10 7.74 -14.24
N ARG A 326 -13.38 8.02 -14.55
CA ARG A 326 -14.01 9.33 -14.29
C ARG A 326 -14.31 9.61 -12.80
N LYS A 327 -14.15 8.63 -11.90
CA LYS A 327 -14.74 8.67 -10.55
C LYS A 327 -13.89 8.14 -9.39
N ILE A 328 -12.65 7.72 -9.58
CA ILE A 328 -11.83 7.28 -8.44
C ILE A 328 -10.54 8.07 -8.44
N HIS A 329 -10.54 9.10 -7.62
CA HIS A 329 -9.39 9.80 -7.06
C HIS A 329 -9.85 10.28 -5.68
N MET A 330 -9.65 9.46 -4.66
CA MET A 330 -9.48 9.83 -3.25
C MET A 330 -8.75 8.69 -2.56
#